data_AF-A0A6M1SFR4-F1
#
_entry.id   AF-A0A6M1SFR4-F1
#
_cell.length_a   1.000
_cell.length_b   1.000
_cell.length_c   1.000
_cell.angle_alpha   90.00
_cell.angle_beta   90.00
_cell.angle_gamma   90.00
#
_symmetry.space_group_name_H-M   'P 1'
#
loop_
_entity.id
_entity.type
_entity.pdbx_description
1 polymer ?
#
loop_
_entity_poly.entity_id
_entity_poly.type
_entity_poly.pdbx_seq_one_letter_code
_entity_poly.pdbx_strand_id
1 'polypeptide(L)'
;WMPTEVSMQADIALWKSRDGLTEDERRAIKRNLGFFAASESLVANNIVLAIYRHLTNPECRQYLLRQSFEEAVHTHTFQYIVESLGLDEGELFNMYREVPSITDKAAWAIKHTQHLDDPDFKTGTPEADQAFLRDLVAFYVIFEGMWFYTGFAQILSLGRRNKMVGIAEQYQYILRDESIHLNFGIDVINQIKIENPHLWTKAFQDDIREMVRAAAELEAAYGRDTM
;
A
#
# COMPACT_ATOMS: atom_id res chain seq x y z
N TRP A 1 1.87 4.28 -17.39
CA TRP A 1 2.59 3.07 -17.81
C TRP A 1 1.58 1.93 -17.76
N MET A 2 1.80 0.85 -18.51
CA MET A 2 0.97 -0.36 -18.41
C MET A 2 1.86 -1.55 -18.10
N PRO A 3 1.47 -2.45 -17.18
CA PRO A 3 2.31 -3.58 -16.78
C PRO A 3 2.71 -4.48 -17.95
N THR A 4 1.82 -4.64 -18.93
CA THR A 4 2.03 -5.46 -20.12
C THR A 4 3.08 -4.91 -21.09
N GLU A 5 3.59 -3.69 -20.88
CA GLU A 5 4.71 -3.12 -21.64
C GLU A 5 6.06 -3.70 -21.16
N VAL A 6 6.10 -4.27 -19.96
CA VAL A 6 7.30 -4.88 -19.37
C VAL A 6 7.32 -6.38 -19.67
N SER A 7 8.40 -6.86 -20.28
CA SER A 7 8.53 -8.28 -20.64
C SER A 7 8.78 -9.18 -19.43
N MET A 8 7.96 -10.21 -19.26
CA MET A 8 8.09 -11.22 -18.20
C MET A 8 8.93 -12.45 -18.59
N GLN A 9 9.51 -12.52 -19.81
CA GLN A 9 10.13 -13.75 -20.30
C GLN A 9 11.32 -14.25 -19.46
N ALA A 10 12.19 -13.33 -19.03
CA ALA A 10 13.33 -13.67 -18.18
C ALA A 10 12.87 -14.18 -16.79
N ASP A 11 11.85 -13.53 -16.23
CA ASP A 11 11.26 -13.85 -14.95
C ASP A 11 10.56 -15.22 -14.98
N ILE A 12 9.82 -15.53 -16.04
CA ILE A 12 9.19 -16.84 -16.26
C ILE A 12 10.25 -17.94 -16.33
N ALA A 13 11.33 -17.72 -17.10
CA ALA A 13 12.41 -18.68 -17.22
C ALA A 13 13.13 -18.91 -15.88
N LEU A 14 13.42 -17.83 -15.15
CA LEU A 14 14.07 -17.91 -13.83
C LEU A 14 13.17 -18.58 -12.80
N TRP A 15 11.87 -18.27 -12.78
CA TRP A 15 10.90 -18.85 -11.87
C TRP A 15 10.71 -20.35 -12.11
N LYS A 16 10.67 -20.81 -13.36
CA LYS A 16 10.55 -22.23 -13.71
C LYS A 16 11.85 -23.02 -13.52
N SER A 17 12.99 -22.35 -13.52
CA SER A 17 14.28 -22.98 -13.29
C SER A 17 14.38 -23.52 -11.87
N ARG A 18 14.91 -24.74 -11.72
CA ARG A 18 15.17 -25.36 -10.41
C ARG A 18 16.17 -24.56 -9.58
N ASP A 19 17.22 -24.04 -10.23
CA ASP A 19 18.36 -23.40 -9.56
C ASP A 19 18.34 -21.86 -9.68
N GLY A 20 17.26 -21.28 -10.23
CA GLY A 20 17.14 -19.83 -10.43
C GLY A 20 16.93 -19.04 -9.13
N LEU A 21 16.11 -19.58 -8.23
CA LEU A 21 15.74 -18.99 -6.95
C LEU A 21 15.82 -20.05 -5.85
N THR A 22 16.34 -19.64 -4.70
CA THR A 22 16.22 -20.42 -3.47
C THR A 22 14.77 -20.44 -2.97
N GLU A 23 14.42 -21.39 -2.10
CA GLU A 23 13.08 -21.45 -1.50
C GLU A 23 12.76 -20.20 -0.67
N ASP A 24 13.76 -19.61 0.02
CA ASP A 24 13.58 -18.38 0.77
C ASP A 24 13.31 -17.18 -0.16
N GLU A 25 14.01 -17.09 -1.29
CA GLU A 25 13.72 -16.06 -2.31
C GLU A 25 12.31 -16.24 -2.90
N ARG A 26 11.87 -17.48 -3.17
CA ARG A 26 10.51 -17.76 -3.66
C ARG A 26 9.46 -17.38 -2.63
N ARG A 27 9.69 -17.72 -1.35
CA ARG A 27 8.82 -17.33 -0.25
C ARG A 27 8.71 -15.81 -0.16
N ALA A 28 9.84 -15.10 -0.17
CA ALA A 28 9.86 -13.65 -0.09
C ALA A 28 9.05 -13.01 -1.23
N ILE A 29 9.23 -13.49 -2.48
CA ILE A 29 8.44 -13.03 -3.63
C ILE A 29 6.94 -13.30 -3.42
N LYS A 30 6.55 -14.53 -3.05
CA LYS A 30 5.13 -14.87 -2.87
C LYS A 30 4.46 -14.07 -1.76
N ARG A 31 5.13 -13.89 -0.61
CA ARG A 31 4.59 -13.09 0.51
C ARG A 31 4.43 -11.63 0.14
N ASN A 32 5.41 -11.08 -0.59
CA ASN A 32 5.35 -9.72 -1.08
C ASN A 32 4.20 -9.54 -2.08
N LEU A 33 4.11 -10.39 -3.11
CA LEU A 33 3.00 -10.35 -4.08
C LEU A 33 1.63 -10.51 -3.38
N GLY A 34 1.50 -11.43 -2.42
CA GLY A 34 0.25 -11.65 -1.70
C GLY A 34 -0.15 -10.48 -0.81
N PHE A 35 0.82 -9.77 -0.21
CA PHE A 35 0.56 -8.52 0.50
C PHE A 35 0.08 -7.44 -0.46
N PHE A 36 0.81 -7.15 -1.53
CA PHE A 36 0.47 -6.06 -2.46
C PHE A 36 -0.83 -6.31 -3.23
N ALA A 37 -1.09 -7.53 -3.70
CA ALA A 37 -2.25 -7.84 -4.55
C ALA A 37 -3.61 -7.48 -3.90
N ALA A 38 -3.73 -7.62 -2.58
CA ALA A 38 -4.93 -7.18 -1.85
C ALA A 38 -4.84 -5.71 -1.39
N SER A 39 -3.62 -5.25 -1.11
CA SER A 39 -3.33 -3.94 -0.53
C SER A 39 -3.67 -2.76 -1.45
N GLU A 40 -3.36 -2.85 -2.76
CA GLU A 40 -3.70 -1.76 -3.71
C GLU A 40 -5.20 -1.52 -3.77
N SER A 41 -5.99 -2.59 -3.70
CA SER A 41 -7.46 -2.48 -3.66
C SER A 41 -7.97 -1.85 -2.35
N LEU A 42 -7.29 -2.08 -1.22
CA LEU A 42 -7.63 -1.41 0.04
C LEU A 42 -7.38 0.11 -0.06
N VAL A 43 -6.24 0.52 -0.64
CA VAL A 43 -5.92 1.93 -0.87
C VAL A 43 -6.93 2.57 -1.81
N ALA A 44 -7.19 1.96 -2.96
CA ALA A 44 -8.17 2.46 -3.93
C ALA A 44 -9.57 2.64 -3.33
N ASN A 45 -10.04 1.63 -2.57
CA ASN A 45 -11.34 1.69 -1.91
C ASN A 45 -11.39 2.81 -0.88
N ASN A 46 -10.33 3.00 -0.08
CA ASN A 46 -10.27 4.09 0.88
C ASN A 46 -10.33 5.46 0.20
N ILE A 47 -9.59 5.65 -0.90
CA ILE A 47 -9.62 6.90 -1.66
C ILE A 47 -11.05 7.23 -2.09
N VAL A 48 -11.74 6.27 -2.72
CA VAL A 48 -13.05 6.50 -3.33
C VAL A 48 -14.17 6.60 -2.29
N LEU A 49 -14.17 5.70 -1.29
CA LEU A 49 -15.28 5.56 -0.35
C LEU A 49 -15.17 6.49 0.85
N ALA A 50 -13.96 6.94 1.19
CA ALA A 50 -13.70 7.78 2.34
C ALA A 50 -13.10 9.14 1.95
N ILE A 51 -11.86 9.16 1.47
CA ILE A 51 -11.08 10.41 1.31
C ILE A 51 -11.77 11.39 0.36
N TYR A 52 -12.24 10.90 -0.79
CA TYR A 52 -12.87 11.72 -1.80
C TYR A 52 -14.12 12.46 -1.27
N ARG A 53 -14.91 11.81 -0.40
CA ARG A 53 -16.11 12.41 0.19
C ARG A 53 -15.77 13.59 1.09
N HIS A 54 -14.73 13.46 1.91
CA HIS A 54 -14.40 14.41 2.97
C HIS A 54 -13.39 15.50 2.56
N LEU A 55 -12.61 15.26 1.51
CA LEU A 55 -11.73 16.28 0.94
C LEU A 55 -12.53 17.21 0.02
N THR A 56 -13.09 18.29 0.57
CA THR A 56 -14.00 19.22 -0.11
C THR A 56 -13.29 20.27 -0.97
N ASN A 57 -12.32 19.83 -1.78
CA ASN A 57 -11.52 20.68 -2.65
C ASN A 57 -11.40 20.05 -4.06
N PRO A 58 -11.79 20.77 -5.14
CA PRO A 58 -11.90 20.17 -6.46
C PRO A 58 -10.55 19.79 -7.09
N GLU A 59 -9.50 20.60 -6.91
CA GLU A 59 -8.17 20.31 -7.44
C GLU A 59 -7.50 19.13 -6.70
N CYS A 60 -7.71 18.99 -5.40
CA CYS A 60 -7.29 17.79 -4.66
C CYS A 60 -8.06 16.56 -5.14
N ARG A 61 -9.38 16.67 -5.35
CA ARG A 61 -10.19 15.58 -5.91
C ARG A 61 -9.73 15.17 -7.31
N GLN A 62 -9.29 16.11 -8.14
CA GLN A 62 -8.70 15.80 -9.44
C GLN A 62 -7.47 14.89 -9.30
N TYR A 63 -6.62 15.13 -8.30
CA TYR A 63 -5.51 14.24 -7.99
C TYR A 63 -5.98 12.89 -7.45
N LEU A 64 -6.97 12.84 -6.56
CA LEU A 64 -7.51 11.57 -6.04
C LEU A 64 -8.07 10.66 -7.16
N LEU A 65 -8.67 11.24 -8.21
CA LEU A 65 -9.10 10.47 -9.39
C LEU A 65 -7.92 9.87 -10.14
N ARG A 66 -6.79 10.59 -10.21
CA ARG A 66 -5.55 10.11 -10.80
C ARG A 66 -4.93 8.99 -9.96
N GLN A 67 -4.77 9.21 -8.65
CA GLN A 67 -4.24 8.22 -7.72
C GLN A 67 -5.07 6.93 -7.75
N SER A 68 -6.40 7.04 -7.66
CA SER A 68 -7.31 5.87 -7.72
C SER A 68 -7.15 5.06 -9.01
N PHE A 69 -6.88 5.74 -10.13
CA PHE A 69 -6.59 5.07 -11.40
C PHE A 69 -5.21 4.39 -11.39
N GLU A 70 -4.20 5.02 -10.79
CA GLU A 70 -2.88 4.41 -10.60
C GLU A 70 -2.97 3.13 -9.74
N GLU A 71 -3.78 3.11 -8.67
CA GLU A 71 -4.01 1.89 -7.89
C GLU A 71 -4.65 0.75 -8.70
N ALA A 72 -5.50 1.08 -9.69
CA ALA A 72 -6.04 0.09 -10.61
C ALA A 72 -4.95 -0.46 -11.56
N VAL A 73 -4.00 0.39 -11.97
CA VAL A 73 -2.81 -0.04 -12.73
C VAL A 73 -1.90 -0.92 -11.87
N HIS A 74 -1.72 -0.59 -10.59
CA HIS A 74 -0.96 -1.41 -9.64
C HIS A 74 -1.63 -2.77 -9.44
N THR A 75 -2.94 -2.80 -9.21
CA THR A 75 -3.71 -4.06 -9.12
C THR A 75 -3.57 -4.92 -10.39
N HIS A 76 -3.67 -4.30 -11.57
CA HIS A 76 -3.45 -4.99 -12.85
C HIS A 76 -2.01 -5.53 -12.97
N THR A 77 -1.03 -4.84 -12.40
CA THR A 77 0.37 -5.29 -12.39
C THR A 77 0.52 -6.62 -11.65
N PHE A 78 -0.10 -6.75 -10.48
CA PHE A 78 -0.06 -8.00 -9.71
C PHE A 78 -0.80 -9.13 -10.43
N GLN A 79 -1.96 -8.86 -11.04
CA GLN A 79 -2.66 -9.84 -11.87
C GLN A 79 -1.77 -10.32 -13.02
N TYR A 80 -1.13 -9.40 -13.75
CA TYR A 80 -0.25 -9.73 -14.87
C TYR A 80 0.96 -10.57 -14.44
N ILE A 81 1.57 -10.26 -13.29
CA ILE A 81 2.68 -11.04 -12.73
C ILE A 81 2.22 -12.46 -12.35
N VAL A 82 1.09 -12.58 -11.66
CA VAL A 82 0.53 -13.86 -11.20
C VAL A 82 0.24 -14.78 -12.38
N GLU A 83 -0.44 -14.25 -13.41
CA GLU A 83 -0.78 -15.00 -14.61
C GLU A 83 0.48 -15.40 -15.40
N SER A 84 1.44 -14.47 -15.54
CA SER A 84 2.71 -14.71 -16.23
C SER A 84 3.52 -15.85 -15.58
N LEU A 85 3.61 -15.85 -14.26
CA LEU A 85 4.37 -16.87 -13.51
C LEU A 85 3.59 -18.18 -13.32
N GLY A 86 2.30 -18.21 -13.65
CA GLY A 86 1.42 -19.37 -13.43
C GLY A 86 1.22 -19.68 -11.95
N LEU A 87 1.09 -18.64 -11.12
CA LEU A 87 0.82 -18.78 -9.68
C LEU A 87 -0.67 -18.98 -9.44
N ASP A 88 -1.02 -19.55 -8.28
CA ASP A 88 -2.41 -19.69 -7.86
C ASP A 88 -2.95 -18.32 -7.41
N GLU A 89 -3.88 -17.75 -8.20
CA GLU A 89 -4.55 -16.49 -7.89
C GLU A 89 -5.30 -16.56 -6.56
N GLY A 90 -5.98 -17.68 -6.27
CA GLY A 90 -6.71 -17.86 -5.02
C GLY A 90 -5.78 -17.81 -3.81
N GLU A 91 -4.64 -18.49 -3.88
CA GLU A 91 -3.61 -18.45 -2.81
C GLU A 91 -3.10 -17.02 -2.59
N LEU A 92 -2.75 -16.30 -3.66
CA LEU A 92 -2.13 -14.98 -3.54
C LEU A 92 -3.12 -13.89 -3.11
N PHE A 93 -4.29 -13.81 -3.73
CA PHE A 93 -5.28 -12.78 -3.39
C PHE A 93 -5.96 -13.06 -2.04
N ASN A 94 -5.96 -14.30 -1.53
CA ASN A 94 -6.48 -14.62 -0.20
C ASN A 94 -5.41 -14.58 0.90
N MET A 95 -4.14 -14.29 0.55
CA MET A 95 -3.03 -14.36 1.50
C MET A 95 -3.19 -13.40 2.69
N TYR A 96 -3.85 -12.25 2.50
CA TYR A 96 -4.20 -11.32 3.59
C TYR A 96 -5.20 -11.86 4.61
N ARG A 97 -5.81 -13.04 4.36
CA ARG A 97 -6.65 -13.76 5.32
C ARG A 97 -5.96 -14.99 5.90
N GLU A 98 -4.96 -15.52 5.22
CA GLU A 98 -4.32 -16.79 5.56
C GLU A 98 -2.95 -16.66 6.22
N VAL A 99 -2.22 -15.57 5.96
CA VAL A 99 -0.89 -15.33 6.51
C VAL A 99 -0.99 -14.30 7.64
N PRO A 100 -0.78 -14.70 8.92
CA PRO A 100 -1.01 -13.83 10.07
C PRO A 100 -0.32 -12.47 9.97
N SER A 101 0.94 -12.43 9.53
CA SER A 101 1.69 -11.18 9.41
C SER A 101 1.14 -10.20 8.37
N ILE A 102 0.43 -10.69 7.35
CA ILE A 102 -0.26 -9.89 6.33
C ILE A 102 -1.65 -9.52 6.84
N THR A 103 -2.36 -10.47 7.44
CA THR A 103 -3.69 -10.27 8.06
C THR A 103 -3.65 -9.18 9.12
N ASP A 104 -2.65 -9.19 10.01
CA ASP A 104 -2.54 -8.24 11.10
C ASP A 104 -2.33 -6.80 10.57
N LYS A 105 -1.54 -6.63 9.50
CA LYS A 105 -1.37 -5.35 8.80
C LYS A 105 -2.68 -4.86 8.17
N ALA A 106 -3.37 -5.72 7.42
CA ALA A 106 -4.63 -5.38 6.78
C ALA A 106 -5.73 -5.04 7.81
N ALA A 107 -5.86 -5.84 8.88
CA ALA A 107 -6.81 -5.61 9.95
C ALA A 107 -6.53 -4.31 10.71
N TRP A 108 -5.24 -3.99 10.94
CA TRP A 108 -4.84 -2.72 11.53
C TRP A 108 -5.27 -1.53 10.66
N ALA A 109 -5.03 -1.58 9.35
CA ALA A 109 -5.42 -0.50 8.43
C ALA A 109 -6.94 -0.32 8.39
N ILE A 110 -7.69 -1.43 8.27
CA ILE A 110 -9.17 -1.41 8.25
C ILE A 110 -9.74 -0.80 9.54
N LYS A 111 -9.15 -1.06 10.71
CA LYS A 111 -9.60 -0.44 11.97
C LYS A 111 -9.58 1.10 11.91
N HIS A 112 -8.66 1.68 11.15
CA HIS A 112 -8.54 3.13 11.00
C HIS A 112 -9.51 3.71 9.94
N THR A 113 -10.01 2.91 9.00
CA THR A 113 -10.99 3.32 7.97
C THR A 113 -12.43 3.00 8.32
N GLN A 114 -12.68 2.05 9.24
CA GLN A 114 -14.02 1.53 9.56
C GLN A 114 -15.07 2.61 9.87
N HIS A 115 -14.64 3.73 10.44
CA HIS A 115 -15.54 4.84 10.77
C HIS A 115 -15.99 5.61 9.52
N LEU A 116 -15.29 5.50 8.40
CA LEU A 116 -15.59 6.15 7.12
C LEU A 116 -16.49 5.27 6.23
N ASP A 117 -16.54 3.97 6.50
CA ASP A 117 -17.55 3.05 5.95
C ASP A 117 -18.94 3.32 6.54
N ASP A 118 -19.04 4.06 7.64
CA ASP A 118 -20.31 4.58 8.15
C ASP A 118 -20.85 5.65 7.17
N PRO A 119 -21.98 5.39 6.49
CA PRO A 119 -22.56 6.37 5.56
C PRO A 119 -22.92 7.69 6.24
N ASP A 120 -23.16 7.69 7.55
CA ASP A 120 -23.52 8.85 8.35
C ASP A 120 -22.32 9.65 8.86
N PHE A 121 -21.08 9.14 8.69
CA PHE A 121 -19.87 9.87 9.07
C PHE A 121 -19.76 11.19 8.29
N LYS A 122 -19.47 12.27 9.03
CA LYS A 122 -19.25 13.62 8.49
C LYS A 122 -18.14 14.31 9.27
N THR A 123 -17.24 14.94 8.52
CA THR A 123 -16.33 15.95 9.05
C THR A 123 -17.10 17.19 9.51
N GLY A 124 -16.50 17.98 10.42
CA GLY A 124 -17.09 19.19 10.98
C GLY A 124 -17.12 19.26 12.51
N THR A 125 -16.66 18.22 13.21
CA THR A 125 -16.33 18.29 14.64
C THR A 125 -14.86 17.92 14.85
N PRO A 126 -14.20 18.42 15.92
CA PRO A 126 -12.79 18.11 16.17
C PRO A 126 -12.49 16.61 16.21
N GLU A 127 -13.40 15.80 16.75
CA GLU A 127 -13.24 14.35 16.85
C GLU A 127 -13.34 13.67 15.48
N ALA A 128 -14.31 14.06 14.66
CA ALA A 128 -14.50 13.53 13.31
C ALA A 128 -13.36 13.94 12.39
N ASP A 129 -12.90 15.19 12.47
CA ASP A 129 -11.80 15.68 11.65
C ASP A 129 -10.47 15.03 12.05
N GLN A 130 -10.27 14.74 13.34
CA GLN A 130 -9.14 13.92 13.79
C GLN A 130 -9.25 12.46 13.34
N ALA A 131 -10.46 11.87 13.30
CA ALA A 131 -10.66 10.54 12.74
C ALA A 131 -10.27 10.50 11.25
N PHE A 132 -10.66 11.53 10.48
CA PHE A 132 -10.24 11.69 9.09
C PHE A 132 -8.71 11.86 8.96
N LEU A 133 -8.07 12.65 9.82
CA LEU A 133 -6.60 12.75 9.83
C LEU A 133 -5.90 11.43 10.17
N ARG A 134 -6.47 10.58 11.04
CA ARG A 134 -5.92 9.24 11.31
C ARG A 134 -5.97 8.35 10.08
N ASP A 135 -7.06 8.43 9.32
CA ASP A 135 -7.19 7.68 8.06
C ASP A 135 -6.13 8.10 7.04
N LEU A 136 -5.96 9.41 6.83
CA LEU A 136 -4.92 9.93 5.94
C LEU A 136 -3.52 9.47 6.37
N VAL A 137 -3.23 9.47 7.67
CA VAL A 137 -1.95 8.94 8.18
C VAL A 137 -1.84 7.43 7.98
N ALA A 138 -2.90 6.67 8.23
CA ALA A 138 -2.89 5.22 8.09
C ALA A 138 -2.60 4.81 6.64
N PHE A 139 -3.20 5.48 5.65
CA PHE A 139 -3.03 5.12 4.24
C PHE A 139 -1.80 5.76 3.60
N TYR A 140 -1.70 7.08 3.59
CA TYR A 140 -0.59 7.74 2.90
C TYR A 140 0.75 7.55 3.62
N VAL A 141 0.78 7.75 4.95
CA VAL A 141 2.06 7.75 5.68
C VAL A 141 2.52 6.34 6.01
N ILE A 142 1.60 5.48 6.44
CA ILE A 142 1.94 4.14 6.94
C ILE A 142 1.86 3.09 5.83
N PHE A 143 0.73 2.98 5.15
CA PHE A 143 0.52 1.93 4.14
C PHE A 143 1.42 2.17 2.92
N GLU A 144 1.22 3.29 2.24
CA GLU A 144 1.97 3.72 1.05
C GLU A 144 3.39 4.18 1.45
N GLY A 145 3.54 4.94 2.54
CA GLY A 145 4.81 5.56 2.93
C GLY A 145 5.79 4.69 3.74
N MET A 146 5.35 3.58 4.35
CA MET A 146 6.24 2.71 5.15
C MET A 146 6.20 1.26 4.69
N TRP A 147 5.02 0.64 4.63
CA TRP A 147 4.89 -0.77 4.32
C TRP A 147 5.24 -1.07 2.87
N PHE A 148 4.75 -0.25 1.93
CA PHE A 148 5.10 -0.40 0.52
C PHE A 148 6.60 -0.17 0.28
N TYR A 149 7.19 0.88 0.86
CA TYR A 149 8.64 1.13 0.75
C TYR A 149 9.50 -0.04 1.27
N THR A 150 9.07 -0.72 2.32
CA THR A 150 9.75 -1.92 2.81
C THR A 150 9.64 -3.07 1.81
N GLY A 151 8.45 -3.28 1.25
CA GLY A 151 8.21 -4.26 0.19
C GLY A 151 8.99 -3.96 -1.10
N PHE A 152 9.13 -2.69 -1.48
CA PHE A 152 9.94 -2.25 -2.61
C PHE A 152 11.41 -2.61 -2.41
N ALA A 153 11.95 -2.37 -1.22
CA ALA A 153 13.34 -2.73 -0.93
C ALA A 153 13.61 -4.23 -1.11
N GLN A 154 12.68 -5.11 -0.74
CA GLN A 154 12.80 -6.56 -0.90
C GLN A 154 12.88 -6.97 -2.38
N ILE A 155 11.93 -6.51 -3.20
CA ILE A 155 11.87 -6.86 -4.63
C ILE A 155 12.98 -6.20 -5.43
N LEU A 156 13.25 -4.92 -5.21
CA LEU A 156 14.32 -4.20 -5.92
C LEU A 156 15.71 -4.75 -5.56
N SER A 157 15.87 -5.35 -4.37
CA SER A 157 17.10 -6.07 -4.02
C SER A 157 17.32 -7.32 -4.88
N LEU A 158 16.26 -8.02 -5.29
CA LEU A 158 16.36 -9.11 -6.28
C LEU A 158 16.74 -8.55 -7.65
N GLY A 159 16.08 -7.47 -8.09
CA GLY A 159 16.37 -6.79 -9.35
C GLY A 159 17.82 -6.35 -9.47
N ARG A 160 18.40 -5.80 -8.40
CA ARG A 160 19.83 -5.41 -8.33
C ARG A 160 20.79 -6.60 -8.46
N ARG A 161 20.34 -7.82 -8.18
CA ARG A 161 21.08 -9.08 -8.39
C ARG A 161 20.73 -9.74 -9.72
N ASN A 162 20.08 -9.01 -10.64
CA ASN A 162 19.61 -9.49 -11.93
C ASN A 162 18.65 -10.69 -11.82
N LYS A 163 17.82 -10.71 -10.78
CA LYS A 163 16.78 -11.72 -10.54
C LYS A 163 15.41 -11.07 -10.56
N MET A 164 14.45 -11.71 -11.23
CA MET A 164 13.06 -11.22 -11.37
C MET A 164 13.02 -9.77 -11.86
N VAL A 165 13.73 -9.49 -12.95
CA VAL A 165 13.97 -8.13 -13.44
C VAL A 165 12.71 -7.48 -14.03
N GLY A 166 11.80 -8.27 -14.59
CA GLY A 166 10.51 -7.80 -15.07
C GLY A 166 9.60 -7.37 -13.92
N ILE A 167 9.54 -8.15 -12.82
CA ILE A 167 8.85 -7.74 -11.59
C ILE A 167 9.53 -6.49 -11.01
N ALA A 168 10.87 -6.48 -10.93
CA ALA A 168 11.59 -5.35 -10.36
C ALA A 168 11.39 -4.04 -11.16
N GLU A 169 11.31 -4.10 -12.49
CA GLU A 169 11.00 -2.93 -13.34
C GLU A 169 9.58 -2.42 -13.09
N GLN A 170 8.59 -3.31 -13.00
CA GLN A 170 7.22 -2.92 -12.65
C GLN A 170 7.15 -2.25 -11.27
N TYR A 171 7.90 -2.77 -10.28
CA TYR A 171 8.01 -2.16 -8.95
C TYR A 171 8.71 -0.79 -8.97
N GLN A 172 9.59 -0.51 -9.93
CA GLN A 172 10.15 0.84 -10.10
C GLN A 172 9.10 1.84 -10.58
N TYR A 173 8.18 1.40 -11.45
CA TYR A 173 7.06 2.24 -11.86
C TYR A 173 6.10 2.49 -10.70
N ILE A 174 5.72 1.45 -9.95
CA ILE A 174 4.88 1.59 -8.75
C ILE A 174 5.55 2.54 -7.75
N LEU A 175 6.83 2.33 -7.41
CA LEU A 175 7.58 3.21 -6.50
C LEU A 175 7.59 4.67 -6.97
N ARG A 176 7.68 4.93 -8.27
CA ARG A 176 7.63 6.29 -8.80
C ARG A 176 6.26 6.92 -8.52
N ASP A 177 5.19 6.17 -8.73
CA ASP A 177 3.83 6.66 -8.54
C ASP A 177 3.54 6.85 -7.03
N GLU A 178 3.89 5.87 -6.18
CA GLU A 178 3.82 5.94 -4.72
C GLU A 178 4.57 7.13 -4.12
N SER A 179 5.70 7.54 -4.72
CA SER A 179 6.43 8.71 -4.25
C SER A 179 5.61 10.00 -4.37
N ILE A 180 4.73 10.07 -5.37
CA ILE A 180 3.81 11.19 -5.56
C ILE A 180 2.61 11.05 -4.63
N HIS A 181 2.09 9.83 -4.44
CA HIS A 181 0.98 9.55 -3.53
C HIS A 181 1.32 9.99 -2.11
N LEU A 182 2.48 9.55 -1.61
CA LEU A 182 3.00 9.94 -0.29
C LEU A 182 3.17 11.47 -0.17
N ASN A 183 3.76 12.11 -1.18
CA ASN A 183 3.94 13.57 -1.16
C ASN A 183 2.59 14.30 -1.09
N PHE A 184 1.62 13.89 -1.91
CA PHE A 184 0.27 14.46 -1.87
C PHE A 184 -0.38 14.27 -0.50
N GLY A 185 -0.33 13.06 0.07
CA GLY A 185 -0.88 12.79 1.39
C GLY A 185 -0.26 13.65 2.49
N ILE A 186 1.07 13.82 2.47
CA ILE A 186 1.79 14.70 3.40
C ILE A 186 1.32 16.15 3.24
N ASP A 187 1.20 16.64 2.01
CA ASP A 187 0.75 18.01 1.74
C ASP A 187 -0.70 18.22 2.20
N VAL A 188 -1.60 17.28 1.94
CA VAL A 188 -2.99 17.34 2.43
C VAL A 188 -3.05 17.37 3.95
N ILE A 189 -2.33 16.46 4.64
CA ILE A 189 -2.29 16.42 6.11
C ILE A 189 -1.76 17.75 6.67
N ASN A 190 -0.67 18.28 6.09
CA ASN A 190 -0.10 19.55 6.51
C ASN A 190 -1.04 20.73 6.24
N GLN A 191 -1.72 20.75 5.09
CA GLN A 191 -2.66 21.81 4.74
C GLN A 191 -3.87 21.80 5.69
N ILE A 192 -4.42 20.63 6.02
CA ILE A 192 -5.49 20.50 7.02
C ILE A 192 -5.02 21.03 8.38
N LYS A 193 -3.78 20.73 8.80
CA LYS A 193 -3.20 21.25 10.05
C LYS A 193 -3.03 22.77 10.04
N ILE A 194 -2.65 23.36 8.91
CA ILE A 194 -2.49 24.82 8.76
C ILE A 194 -3.84 25.52 8.88
N GLU A 195 -4.86 25.00 8.23
CA GLU A 195 -6.22 25.56 8.23
C GLU A 195 -6.97 25.30 9.55
N ASN A 196 -6.66 24.17 10.21
CA ASN A 196 -7.33 23.70 11.42
C ASN A 196 -6.32 23.40 12.53
N PRO A 197 -5.57 24.40 13.05
CA PRO A 197 -4.48 24.18 14.00
C PRO A 197 -4.95 23.57 15.33
N HIS A 198 -6.23 23.75 15.67
CA HIS A 198 -6.86 23.17 16.86
C HIS A 198 -6.95 21.64 16.81
N LEU A 199 -6.91 21.01 15.63
CA LEU A 199 -6.90 19.55 15.49
C LEU A 199 -5.55 18.95 15.90
N TRP A 200 -4.45 19.68 15.73
CA TRP A 200 -3.08 19.18 15.93
C TRP A 200 -2.58 19.28 17.38
N THR A 201 -3.44 18.88 18.31
CA THR A 201 -3.16 18.91 19.76
C THR A 201 -1.99 18.00 20.14
N LYS A 202 -1.40 18.23 21.31
CA LYS A 202 -0.34 17.35 21.83
C LYS A 202 -0.82 15.88 21.96
N ALA A 203 -2.04 15.68 22.43
CA ALA A 203 -2.65 14.35 22.53
C ALA A 203 -2.78 13.68 21.17
N PHE A 204 -3.25 14.40 20.15
CA PHE A 204 -3.36 13.87 18.80
C PHE A 204 -2.00 13.55 18.17
N GLN A 205 -0.97 14.39 18.41
CA GLN A 205 0.39 14.08 17.97
C GLN A 205 0.96 12.81 18.62
N ASP A 206 0.65 12.57 19.90
CA ASP A 206 1.11 11.38 20.60
C ASP A 206 0.37 10.12 20.10
N ASP A 207 -0.91 10.24 19.76
CA ASP A 207 -1.70 9.20 19.08
C ASP A 207 -1.10 8.83 17.71
N ILE A 208 -0.78 9.83 16.87
CA ILE A 208 -0.11 9.60 15.58
C ILE A 208 1.28 8.94 15.74
N ARG A 209 2.06 9.33 16.75
CA ARG A 209 3.36 8.68 17.04
C ARG A 209 3.18 7.21 17.41
N GLU A 210 2.12 6.89 18.16
CA GLU A 210 1.82 5.51 18.52
C GLU A 210 1.34 4.69 17.33
N MET A 211 0.53 5.26 16.44
CA MET A 211 0.15 4.62 15.17
C MET A 211 1.39 4.22 14.35
N VAL A 212 2.35 5.15 14.19
CA VAL A 212 3.60 4.88 13.45
C VAL A 212 4.45 3.81 14.15
N ARG A 213 4.52 3.82 15.49
CA ARG A 213 5.23 2.78 16.26
C ARG A 213 4.60 1.41 16.04
N ALA A 214 3.30 1.28 16.23
CA ALA A 214 2.57 0.03 16.06
C ALA A 214 2.71 -0.51 14.63
N ALA A 215 2.62 0.37 13.62
CA ALA A 215 2.82 -0.01 12.23
C ALA A 215 4.24 -0.50 11.93
N ALA A 216 5.26 0.09 12.57
CA ALA A 216 6.64 -0.39 12.43
C ALA A 216 6.85 -1.77 13.09
N GLU A 217 6.18 -2.06 14.20
CA GLU A 217 6.22 -3.39 14.83
C GLU A 217 5.53 -4.46 13.96
N LEU A 218 4.40 -4.12 13.35
CA LEU A 218 3.71 -4.98 12.38
C LEU A 218 4.59 -5.26 11.15
N GLU A 219 5.24 -4.22 10.61
CA GLU A 219 6.16 -4.38 9.47
C GLU A 219 7.39 -5.22 9.84
N ALA A 220 7.91 -5.08 11.06
CA ALA A 220 9.02 -5.90 11.55
C ALA A 220 8.60 -7.38 11.70
N ALA A 221 7.38 -7.65 12.16
CA ALA A 221 6.83 -9.00 12.23
C ALA A 221 6.66 -9.62 10.82
N TYR A 222 6.11 -8.86 9.87
CA TYR A 222 6.05 -9.23 8.46
C TYR A 222 7.42 -9.49 7.86
N GLY A 223 8.42 -8.64 8.14
CA GLY A 223 9.80 -8.81 7.69
C GLY A 223 10.40 -10.14 8.15
N ARG A 224 10.23 -10.51 9.42
CA ARG A 224 10.73 -11.79 9.99
C ARG A 224 10.01 -13.04 9.47
N ASP A 225 8.74 -12.92 9.11
CA ASP A 225 7.97 -14.03 8.54
C ASP A 225 8.27 -14.21 7.03
N THR A 226 8.67 -13.12 6.37
CA THR A 226 9.00 -13.09 4.95
C THR A 226 10.45 -13.53 4.67
N MET A 227 11.40 -13.22 5.57
CA MET A 227 12.84 -13.45 5.41
C MET A 227 13.52 -13.95 6.69
#